data_AF-A0A7I0JQP0-F1
#
_entry.id   AF-A0A7I0JQP0-F1
#
_cell.length_a   1.000
_cell.length_b   1.000
_cell.length_c   1.000
_cell.angle_alpha   90.00
_cell.angle_beta   90.00
_cell.angle_gamma   90.00
#
_symmetry.space_group_name_H-M   'P 1'
#
loop_
_entity.id
_entity.type
_entity.pdbx_description
1 polymer ?
#
loop_
_entity_poly.entity_id
_entity_poly.type
_entity_poly.pdbx_seq_one_letter_code
_entity_poly.pdbx_strand_id
1 'polypeptide(L)'
;LTFAGAQPVVKVGRVAGQFAKPRSSDNETKGGVTLPSYRGDIINGIEFDARSRIPDPARQEMAYRQSAATLNLLRAFAQGGYASLENVHRWMLGFVADSPQGEKYESL
;
A
#
# COMPACT_ATOMS: atom_id res chain seq x y z
N LEU A 1 -7.43 -16.75 -8.91
CA LEU A 1 -8.41 -15.90 -9.64
C LEU A 1 -8.32 -16.15 -11.14
N THR A 2 -7.19 -15.89 -11.79
CA THR A 2 -7.04 -16.17 -13.24
C THR A 2 -7.25 -17.65 -13.59
N PHE A 3 -6.63 -18.57 -12.82
CA PHE A 3 -6.73 -20.01 -13.08
C PHE A 3 -8.14 -20.56 -12.80
N ALA A 4 -8.59 -20.49 -11.54
CA ALA A 4 -9.92 -20.98 -11.15
C ALA A 4 -11.09 -20.26 -11.85
N GLY A 5 -10.90 -19.00 -12.27
CA GLY A 5 -11.93 -18.22 -12.95
C GLY A 5 -11.87 -18.32 -14.47
N ALA A 6 -10.84 -18.94 -15.06
CA ALA A 6 -10.60 -19.03 -16.50
C ALA A 6 -10.80 -17.71 -17.27
N GLN A 7 -10.51 -16.57 -16.62
CA GLN A 7 -10.73 -15.23 -17.16
C GLN A 7 -9.53 -14.32 -16.86
N PRO A 8 -9.20 -13.37 -17.76
CA PRO A 8 -8.18 -12.36 -17.50
C PRO A 8 -8.50 -11.52 -16.26
N VAL A 9 -7.49 -11.24 -15.44
CA VAL A 9 -7.62 -10.41 -14.23
C VAL A 9 -6.81 -9.14 -14.39
N VAL A 10 -7.49 -7.99 -14.26
CA VAL A 10 -6.84 -6.68 -14.19
C VAL A 10 -6.33 -6.46 -12.77
N LYS A 11 -5.02 -6.20 -12.65
CA LYS A 11 -4.37 -5.97 -11.36
C LYS A 11 -4.30 -4.47 -11.08
N VAL A 12 -4.96 -4.00 -10.03
CA VAL A 12 -4.97 -2.59 -9.62
C VAL A 12 -4.47 -2.47 -8.17
N GLY A 13 -3.35 -1.78 -7.98
CA GLY A 13 -2.77 -1.57 -6.65
C GLY A 13 -3.22 -0.26 -6.01
N ARG A 14 -3.56 -0.28 -4.71
CA ARG A 14 -3.71 0.93 -3.90
C ARG A 14 -2.34 1.39 -3.39
N VAL A 15 -1.56 1.97 -4.29
CA VAL A 15 -0.14 2.30 -4.09
C VAL A 15 0.19 3.66 -4.71
N ALA A 16 1.41 4.17 -4.48
CA ALA A 16 1.94 5.37 -5.14
C ALA A 16 1.03 6.61 -5.04
N GLY A 17 0.48 6.89 -3.86
CA GLY A 17 -0.38 8.06 -3.63
C GLY A 17 -1.41 7.91 -2.52
N GLN A 18 -1.62 6.69 -2.00
CA GLN A 18 -2.56 6.40 -0.92
C GLN A 18 -2.02 6.85 0.46
N PHE A 19 -1.78 8.15 0.63
CA PHE A 19 -1.27 8.71 1.88
C PHE A 19 -2.37 9.30 2.76
N ALA A 20 -3.39 9.92 2.17
CA ALA A 20 -4.49 10.54 2.90
C ALA A 20 -5.41 9.51 3.55
N LYS A 21 -5.95 9.85 4.72
CA LYS A 21 -6.84 9.02 5.53
C LYS A 21 -8.03 9.85 6.01
N PRO A 22 -9.27 9.57 5.56
CA PRO A 22 -10.46 10.21 6.11
C PRO A 22 -10.63 9.78 7.58
N ARG A 23 -11.18 10.67 8.40
CA ARG A 23 -11.41 10.44 9.83
C ARG A 23 -12.83 10.86 10.17
N SER A 24 -13.48 10.08 11.03
CA SER A 24 -14.84 10.36 11.50
C SER A 24 -14.93 11.54 12.47
N SER A 25 -13.79 11.97 13.04
CA SER A 25 -13.68 13.09 13.96
C SER A 25 -12.47 13.95 13.57
N ASP A 26 -12.62 15.26 13.71
CA ASP A 26 -11.55 16.22 13.47
C ASP A 26 -10.45 16.14 14.52
N ASN A 27 -10.77 15.62 15.72
CA ASN A 27 -9.86 15.53 16.85
C ASN A 27 -9.74 14.10 17.41
N GLU A 28 -8.60 13.84 18.04
CA GLU A 28 -8.24 12.61 18.76
C GLU A 28 -7.82 12.99 20.19
N THR A 29 -8.39 12.31 21.19
CA THR A 29 -8.10 12.55 22.61
C THR A 29 -7.39 11.33 23.21
N LYS A 30 -6.25 11.55 23.89
CA LYS A 30 -5.53 10.52 24.65
C LYS A 30 -5.09 11.10 25.98
N GLY A 31 -5.34 10.39 27.09
CA GLY A 31 -4.91 10.81 28.42
C GLY A 31 -5.39 12.22 28.82
N GLY A 32 -6.58 12.62 28.37
CA GLY A 32 -7.15 13.95 28.62
C GLY A 32 -6.64 15.07 27.70
N VAL A 33 -5.65 14.81 26.83
CA VAL A 33 -5.15 15.77 25.85
C VAL A 33 -5.86 15.55 24.52
N THR A 34 -6.36 16.62 23.90
CA THR A 34 -7.05 16.59 22.60
C THR A 34 -6.22 17.31 21.54
N LEU A 35 -5.95 16.63 20.43
CA LEU A 35 -5.20 17.16 19.28
C LEU A 35 -5.96 16.88 17.98
N PRO A 36 -5.65 17.60 16.87
CA PRO A 36 -6.19 17.25 15.56
C PRO A 36 -5.89 15.80 15.19
N SER A 37 -6.85 15.14 14.57
CA SER A 37 -6.69 13.77 14.08
C SER A 37 -5.55 13.68 13.05
N TYR A 38 -4.78 12.60 13.10
CA TYR A 38 -3.87 12.25 12.01
C TYR A 38 -4.69 11.92 10.76
N ARG A 39 -4.40 12.58 9.65
CA ARG A 39 -5.13 12.47 8.38
C ARG A 39 -4.28 11.86 7.26
N GLY A 40 -3.17 11.23 7.61
CA GLY A 40 -2.24 10.68 6.63
C GLY A 40 -1.02 11.55 6.42
N ASP A 41 0.07 10.94 5.98
CA ASP A 41 1.40 11.58 5.93
C ASP A 41 1.48 12.78 4.99
N ILE A 42 0.56 12.85 4.01
CA ILE A 42 0.40 13.97 3.09
C ILE A 42 -0.22 15.22 3.74
N ILE A 43 -0.81 15.09 4.94
CA ILE A 43 -1.44 16.19 5.68
C ILE A 43 -0.64 16.51 6.94
N ASN A 44 -0.44 15.54 7.84
CA ASN A 44 0.22 15.74 9.13
C ASN A 44 0.93 14.46 9.62
N GLY A 45 1.66 14.54 10.73
CA GLY A 45 2.40 13.43 11.32
C GLY A 45 1.54 12.49 12.16
N ILE A 46 1.96 11.22 12.24
CA ILE A 46 1.27 10.18 13.02
C ILE A 46 1.42 10.39 14.52
N GLU A 47 2.56 10.94 14.94
CA GLU A 47 2.91 11.18 16.33
C GLU A 47 1.83 12.01 17.05
N PHE A 48 1.57 11.65 18.30
CA PHE A 48 0.55 12.30 19.13
C PHE A 48 1.16 13.47 19.91
N ASP A 49 1.61 14.49 19.18
CA ASP A 49 2.11 15.74 19.73
C ASP A 49 1.58 16.94 18.94
N ALA A 50 1.53 18.10 19.60
CA ALA A 50 0.91 19.29 19.02
C ALA A 50 1.58 19.73 17.71
N ARG A 51 2.91 19.60 17.60
CA ARG A 51 3.67 20.02 16.42
C ARG A 51 3.38 19.10 15.24
N SER A 52 3.42 17.78 15.46
CA SER A 52 3.19 16.79 14.41
C SER A 52 1.77 16.84 13.85
N ARG A 53 0.78 17.25 14.66
CA ARG A 53 -0.63 17.30 14.23
C ARG A 53 -1.02 18.54 13.43
N ILE A 54 -0.17 19.57 13.39
CA ILE A 54 -0.36 20.75 12.53
C ILE A 54 -0.24 20.31 11.05
N PRO A 55 -1.25 20.59 10.20
CA PRO A 55 -1.15 20.35 8.77
C PRO A 55 0.00 21.12 8.14
N ASP A 56 0.82 20.43 7.33
CA ASP A 56 1.99 21.01 6.66
C ASP A 56 1.87 20.82 5.13
N PRO A 57 1.66 21.90 4.36
CA PRO A 57 1.56 21.84 2.90
C PRO A 57 2.80 21.25 2.21
N ALA A 58 4.00 21.38 2.79
CA ALA A 58 5.23 20.81 2.21
C ALA A 58 5.17 19.27 2.10
N ARG A 59 4.32 18.62 2.90
CA ARG A 59 4.06 17.17 2.83
C ARG A 59 3.44 16.74 1.50
N GLN A 60 2.76 17.63 0.78
CA GLN A 60 2.23 17.32 -0.55
C GLN A 60 3.36 17.10 -1.56
N GLU A 61 4.43 17.90 -1.49
CA GLU A 61 5.61 17.72 -2.33
C GLU A 61 6.33 16.41 -1.99
N MET A 62 6.48 16.09 -0.71
CA MET A 62 7.05 14.81 -0.28
C MET A 62 6.22 13.62 -0.78
N ALA A 63 4.89 13.68 -0.61
CA ALA A 63 3.99 12.64 -1.10
C ALA A 63 4.07 12.47 -2.62
N TYR A 64 4.21 13.57 -3.38
CA TYR A 64 4.44 13.50 -4.82
C TYR A 64 5.74 12.78 -5.16
N ARG A 65 6.86 13.18 -4.54
CA ARG A 65 8.19 12.57 -4.78
C ARG A 65 8.17 11.07 -4.46
N GLN A 66 7.57 10.67 -3.34
CA GLN A 66 7.44 9.27 -2.96
C GLN A 66 6.52 8.48 -3.90
N SER A 67 5.43 9.11 -4.37
CA SER A 67 4.53 8.51 -5.37
C SER A 67 5.25 8.25 -6.68
N ALA A 68 5.97 9.25 -7.19
CA ALA A 68 6.72 9.15 -8.43
C ALA A 68 7.81 8.07 -8.35
N ALA A 69 8.59 8.04 -7.27
CA ALA A 69 9.60 7.01 -7.05
C ALA A 69 9.01 5.59 -6.97
N THR A 70 7.92 5.42 -6.20
CA THR A 70 7.20 4.14 -6.07
C THR A 70 6.67 3.68 -7.43
N LEU A 71 6.03 4.57 -8.19
CA LEU A 71 5.46 4.23 -9.49
C LEU A 71 6.55 3.89 -10.51
N ASN A 72 7.68 4.60 -10.50
CA ASN A 72 8.82 4.31 -11.36
C ASN A 72 9.34 2.89 -11.11
N LEU A 73 9.52 2.51 -9.84
CA LEU A 73 9.95 1.17 -9.46
C LEU A 73 8.92 0.09 -9.88
N LEU A 74 7.63 0.34 -9.65
CA LEU A 74 6.57 -0.59 -10.06
C LEU A 74 6.54 -0.81 -11.58
N ARG A 75 6.75 0.25 -12.38
CA ARG A 75 6.86 0.13 -13.84
C ARG A 75 8.07 -0.67 -14.25
N ALA A 76 9.24 -0.40 -13.64
CA ALA A 76 10.45 -1.16 -13.88
C ALA A 76 10.25 -2.66 -13.59
N PHE A 77 9.55 -3.00 -12.50
CA PHE A 77 9.23 -4.40 -12.23
C PHE A 77 8.24 -5.01 -13.23
N ALA A 78 7.16 -4.30 -13.56
CA ALA A 78 6.16 -4.80 -14.49
C ALA A 78 6.69 -5.02 -15.92
N GLN A 79 7.66 -4.21 -16.37
CA GLN A 79 8.18 -4.21 -17.74
C GLN A 79 9.56 -4.88 -17.88
N GLY A 80 10.37 -4.92 -16.81
CA GLY A 80 11.80 -5.26 -16.86
C GLY A 80 12.15 -6.75 -16.92
N GLY A 81 11.21 -7.64 -17.24
CA GLY A 81 11.46 -9.08 -17.47
C GLY A 81 11.77 -9.93 -16.23
N TYR A 82 12.65 -9.47 -15.33
CA TYR A 82 13.03 -10.22 -14.11
C TYR A 82 11.90 -10.26 -13.06
N ALA A 83 11.11 -9.19 -12.98
CA ALA A 83 9.93 -9.08 -12.11
C ALA A 83 8.62 -9.03 -12.91
N SER A 84 8.62 -9.62 -14.12
CA SER A 84 7.41 -9.91 -14.87
C SER A 84 6.38 -10.51 -13.90
N LEU A 85 5.14 -10.03 -13.97
CA LEU A 85 4.03 -10.57 -13.16
C LEU A 85 3.82 -12.08 -13.37
N GLU A 86 4.40 -12.66 -14.42
CA GLU A 86 4.47 -14.11 -14.64
C GLU A 86 5.40 -14.82 -13.65
N ASN A 87 6.52 -14.21 -13.25
CA ASN A 87 7.44 -14.76 -12.24
C ASN A 87 6.87 -14.68 -10.81
N VAL A 88 5.94 -13.75 -10.56
CA VAL A 88 5.24 -13.63 -9.26
C VAL A 88 4.44 -14.89 -8.94
N HIS A 89 3.92 -15.60 -9.95
CA HIS A 89 3.26 -16.89 -9.75
C HIS A 89 4.21 -17.92 -9.11
N ARG A 90 5.48 -17.93 -9.52
CA ARG A 90 6.51 -18.83 -8.98
C ARG A 90 6.87 -18.51 -7.53
N TRP A 91 6.91 -17.23 -7.16
CA TRP A 91 7.13 -16.82 -5.76
C TRP A 91 5.93 -17.13 -4.87
N MET A 92 4.71 -17.02 -5.39
CA MET A 92 3.49 -17.37 -4.66
C MET A 92 3.41 -18.88 -4.40
N LEU A 93 3.79 -19.71 -5.38
CA LEU A 93 3.86 -21.17 -5.23
C LEU A 93 4.84 -21.57 -4.11
N GLY A 94 5.98 -20.89 -3.99
CA GLY A 94 6.93 -21.11 -2.89
C GLY A 94 6.38 -20.79 -1.50
N PHE A 95 5.41 -19.87 -1.38
CA PHE A 95 4.74 -19.55 -0.10
C PHE A 95 3.61 -20.55 0.24
N VAL A 96 2.98 -21.15 -0.77
CA VAL A 96 1.84 -22.06 -0.62
C VAL A 96 2.28 -23.52 -0.46
N ALA A 97 3.48 -23.88 -0.92
CA ALA A 97 4.04 -25.23 -0.84
C ALA A 97 4.09 -25.79 0.60
N ASP A 98 4.37 -24.95 1.60
CA ASP A 98 4.44 -25.35 3.01
C ASP A 98 3.09 -25.23 3.75
N SER A 99 2.00 -24.90 3.05
CA SER A 99 0.67 -24.74 3.64
C SER A 99 -0.20 -25.99 3.42
N PRO A 100 -1.17 -26.29 4.31
CA PRO A 100 -2.10 -27.42 4.12
C PRO A 100 -2.94 -27.34 2.84
N GLN A 101 -2.95 -26.17 2.18
CA GLN A 101 -3.64 -25.93 0.92
C GLN A 101 -2.73 -26.13 -0.30
N GLY A 102 -1.45 -26.47 -0.11
CA GLY A 102 -0.44 -26.69 -1.16
C GLY A 102 -0.83 -27.78 -2.16
N GLU A 103 -1.27 -28.95 -1.69
CA GLU A 103 -1.67 -30.08 -2.55
C GLU A 103 -2.85 -29.74 -3.48
N LYS A 104 -3.78 -28.89 -3.02
CA LYS A 104 -4.90 -28.40 -3.84
C LYS A 104 -4.47 -27.39 -4.91
N TYR A 105 -3.33 -26.73 -4.72
CA TYR A 105 -2.80 -25.75 -5.65
C TYR A 105 -1.85 -26.39 -6.67
N GLU A 106 -1.13 -27.45 -6.31
CA GLU A 106 -0.32 -28.24 -7.26
C GLU A 106 -1.16 -29.05 -8.27
N SER A 107 -2.39 -29.40 -7.90
CA SER A 107 -3.32 -30.16 -8.75
C SER A 107 -4.18 -29.30 -9.69
N LEU A 108 -4.03 -27.97 -9.63
CA LEU A 108 -4.69 -26.99 -10.50
C LEU A 108 -3.70 -26.51 -11.57
#